data_AF-A0A0M3DCU0-F1
#
_entry.id   AF-A0A0M3DCU0-F1
#
_cell.length_a   1.000
_cell.length_b   1.000
_cell.length_c   1.000
_cell.angle_alpha   90.00
_cell.angle_beta   90.00
_cell.angle_gamma   90.00
#
_symmetry.space_group_name_H-M   'P 1'
#
loop_
_entity.id
_entity.type
_entity.pdbx_description
1 polymer ?
#
loop_
_entity_poly.entity_id
_entity_poly.type
_entity_poly.pdbx_seq_one_letter_code
_entity_poly.pdbx_strand_id
1 'polypeptide(L)'
;MGLFQQKPEEEENQWVLPSEPLERSESEVLDTAPVVDPLSIGLGAETSGDLSSVLFPVAPPAPEATATENREPQDDDPEKD
;
A
#
# COMPACT_ATOMS: atom_id res chain seq x y z
N MET A 1 -49.02 29.25 26.88
CA MET A 1 -47.72 28.73 26.42
C MET A 1 -47.79 27.22 26.53
N GLY A 2 -47.87 26.50 25.42
CA GLY A 2 -48.06 25.05 25.44
C GLY A 2 -46.79 24.35 25.91
N LEU A 3 -46.93 23.44 26.89
CA LEU A 3 -45.86 22.53 27.29
C LEU A 3 -45.67 21.50 26.17
N PHE A 4 -44.48 21.47 25.58
CA PHE A 4 -44.07 20.38 24.70
C PHE A 4 -43.77 19.17 25.58
N GLN A 5 -44.52 18.08 25.37
CA GLN A 5 -44.26 16.79 26.02
C GLN A 5 -43.44 15.94 25.04
N GLN A 6 -42.19 15.61 25.40
CA GLN A 6 -41.38 14.64 24.67
C GLN A 6 -42.02 13.26 24.85
N LYS A 7 -42.41 12.62 23.74
CA LYS A 7 -42.82 11.21 23.79
C LYS A 7 -41.61 10.38 24.26
N PRO A 8 -41.83 9.34 25.09
CA PRO A 8 -40.77 8.39 25.41
C PRO A 8 -40.21 7.88 24.08
N GLU A 9 -38.87 7.85 24.01
CA GLU A 9 -38.08 7.48 22.83
C GLU A 9 -38.79 6.33 22.10
N GLU A 10 -39.24 6.59 20.87
CA GLU A 10 -39.75 5.52 20.02
C GLU A 10 -38.58 4.58 19.81
N GLU A 11 -38.56 3.45 20.54
CA GLU A 11 -37.63 2.36 20.30
C GLU A 11 -37.69 2.10 18.79
N GLU A 12 -36.61 2.46 18.10
CA GLU A 12 -36.47 2.22 16.67
C GLU A 12 -36.67 0.73 16.50
N ASN A 13 -37.86 0.34 16.04
CA ASN A 13 -38.16 -1.05 15.75
C ASN A 13 -37.10 -1.49 14.76
N GLN A 14 -36.12 -2.24 15.24
CA GLN A 14 -35.07 -2.83 14.42
C GLN A 14 -35.80 -3.85 13.56
N TRP A 15 -36.20 -3.43 12.35
CA TRP A 15 -36.90 -4.29 11.40
C TRP A 15 -35.95 -5.42 11.01
N VAL A 16 -35.99 -6.52 11.77
CA VAL A 16 -35.23 -7.73 11.46
C VAL A 16 -35.99 -8.41 10.33
N LEU A 17 -35.47 -8.27 9.11
CA LEU A 17 -35.94 -9.05 7.98
C LEU A 17 -35.76 -10.53 8.30
N PRO A 18 -36.73 -11.41 7.98
CA PRO A 18 -36.53 -12.85 8.10
C PRO A 18 -35.41 -13.25 7.14
N SER A 19 -34.21 -13.33 7.67
CA SER A 19 -33.00 -13.78 6.99
C SER A 19 -32.73 -15.21 7.40
N GLU A 20 -32.31 -16.02 6.45
CA GLU A 20 -31.85 -17.37 6.73
C GLU A 20 -30.54 -17.29 7.54
N PRO A 21 -30.30 -18.23 8.48
CA PRO A 21 -29.04 -18.29 9.22
C PRO A 21 -27.87 -18.37 8.24
N LEU A 22 -26.84 -17.56 8.47
CA LEU A 22 -25.65 -17.58 7.64
C LEU A 22 -24.86 -18.87 7.93
N GLU A 23 -25.09 -19.90 7.12
CA GLU A 23 -24.29 -21.12 7.14
C GLU A 23 -22.92 -20.80 6.54
N ARG A 24 -21.90 -20.69 7.40
CA ARG A 24 -20.50 -20.54 6.98
C ARG A 24 -19.84 -21.91 6.99
N SER A 25 -19.35 -22.34 5.84
CA SER A 25 -18.59 -23.58 5.75
C SER A 25 -17.23 -23.43 6.44
N GLU A 26 -16.64 -24.52 6.94
CA GLU A 26 -15.29 -24.49 7.56
C GLU A 26 -14.22 -23.92 6.63
N SER A 27 -14.40 -24.04 5.32
CA SER A 27 -13.55 -23.45 4.28
C SER A 27 -13.66 -21.93 4.17
N GLU A 28 -14.73 -21.33 4.69
CA GLU A 28 -15.01 -19.88 4.62
C GLU A 28 -14.61 -19.15 5.91
N VAL A 29 -14.28 -19.89 6.96
CA VAL A 29 -13.87 -19.35 8.24
C VAL A 29 -12.37 -19.51 8.39
N LEU A 30 -11.67 -18.40 8.57
CA LEU A 30 -10.26 -18.44 8.92
C LEU A 30 -10.09 -19.11 10.27
N ASP A 31 -9.10 -19.99 10.38
CA ASP A 31 -8.73 -20.60 11.66
C ASP A 31 -8.43 -19.54 12.71
N THR A 32 -8.59 -19.93 13.98
CA THR A 32 -8.29 -19.04 15.11
C THR A 32 -6.88 -18.50 14.98
N ALA A 33 -6.76 -17.17 14.96
CA ALA A 33 -5.48 -16.50 14.89
C ALA A 33 -4.60 -16.97 16.05
N PRO A 34 -3.32 -17.28 15.81
CA PRO A 34 -2.41 -17.66 16.87
C PRO A 34 -2.29 -16.52 17.89
N VAL A 35 -2.12 -16.86 19.16
CA VAL A 35 -1.94 -15.90 20.27
C VAL A 35 -0.54 -15.28 20.15
N VAL A 36 -0.35 -14.43 19.15
CA VAL A 36 0.87 -13.66 18.95
C VAL A 36 0.59 -12.23 19.39
N ASP A 37 1.46 -11.68 20.23
CA ASP A 37 1.39 -10.28 20.64
C ASP A 37 1.59 -9.38 19.40
N PRO A 38 0.65 -8.50 19.05
CA PRO A 38 0.76 -7.64 17.87
C PRO A 38 1.99 -6.72 17.91
N LEU A 39 2.50 -6.39 19.10
CA LEU A 39 3.72 -5.59 19.23
C LEU A 39 4.98 -6.40 18.91
N SER A 40 4.90 -7.73 18.96
CA SER A 40 6.00 -8.62 18.62
C SER A 40 6.17 -8.79 17.09
N ILE A 41 5.08 -8.64 16.32
CA ILE A 41 5.05 -8.82 14.85
C ILE A 41 5.85 -7.74 14.08
N GLY A 42 6.19 -6.62 14.70
CA GLY A 42 6.93 -5.53 14.07
C GLY A 42 8.27 -5.16 14.71
N LEU A 43 8.54 -5.63 15.92
CA LEU A 43 9.70 -5.19 16.72
C LEU A 43 10.77 -6.28 16.90
N GLY A 44 10.57 -7.48 16.37
CA GLY A 44 11.57 -8.56 16.41
C GLY A 44 11.92 -9.02 17.84
N ALA A 45 11.05 -8.78 18.82
CA ALA A 45 11.36 -8.98 20.24
C ALA A 45 11.56 -10.46 20.62
N GLU A 46 10.96 -11.40 19.89
CA GLU A 46 11.16 -12.85 20.10
C GLU A 46 12.47 -13.38 19.49
N THR A 47 13.11 -12.60 18.61
CA THR A 47 14.42 -12.89 18.03
C THR A 47 15.35 -11.71 18.29
N SER A 48 15.72 -11.49 19.54
CA SER A 48 16.97 -10.78 19.85
C SER A 48 18.12 -11.57 19.21
N GLY A 49 18.39 -11.34 17.92
CA GLY A 49 19.28 -12.18 17.13
C GLY A 49 19.64 -11.57 15.79
N ASP A 50 18.69 -11.46 14.86
CA ASP A 50 19.06 -11.23 13.46
C ASP A 50 18.14 -10.23 12.74
N LEU A 51 18.34 -8.94 13.00
CA LEU A 51 17.95 -7.89 12.05
C LEU A 51 18.88 -7.98 10.83
N SER A 52 18.60 -8.94 9.94
CA SER A 52 19.34 -9.13 8.69
C SER A 52 19.06 -7.99 7.73
N SER A 53 19.87 -6.92 7.78
CA SER A 53 19.86 -5.85 6.80
C SER A 53 20.39 -6.36 5.45
N VAL A 54 19.55 -6.35 4.42
CA VAL A 54 19.95 -6.73 3.06
C VAL A 54 20.45 -5.48 2.32
N LEU A 55 21.74 -5.44 2.03
CA LEU A 55 22.37 -4.39 1.23
C LEU A 55 22.26 -4.75 -0.25
N PHE A 56 21.59 -3.91 -1.03
CA PHE A 56 21.57 -4.02 -2.48
C PHE A 56 22.77 -3.25 -3.07
N PRO A 57 23.61 -3.88 -3.90
CA PRO A 57 24.71 -3.18 -4.55
C PRO A 57 24.15 -2.12 -5.51
N VAL A 58 24.53 -0.87 -5.29
CA VAL A 58 24.22 0.24 -6.19
C VAL A 58 25.26 0.29 -7.30
N ALA A 59 24.81 0.29 -8.56
CA ALA A 59 25.70 0.46 -9.70
C ALA A 59 26.32 1.87 -9.68
N PRO A 60 27.61 2.01 -10.05
CA PRO A 60 28.23 3.32 -10.16
C PRO A 60 27.49 4.20 -11.19
N PRO A 61 27.48 5.53 -11.03
CA PRO A 61 26.83 6.43 -11.97
C PRO A 61 27.45 6.27 -13.36
N ALA A 62 26.60 6.36 -14.39
CA ALA A 62 27.06 6.32 -15.78
C ALA A 62 28.02 7.49 -16.06
N PRO A 63 29.06 7.30 -16.88
CA PRO A 63 29.94 8.39 -17.29
C PRO A 63 29.14 9.48 -18.00
N GLU A 64 29.53 10.74 -17.81
CA GLU A 64 28.96 11.86 -18.54
C GLU A 64 29.11 11.65 -20.04
N ALA A 65 28.00 11.69 -20.78
CA ALA A 65 28.04 11.64 -22.23
C ALA A 65 28.69 12.94 -22.73
N THR A 66 29.77 12.83 -23.49
CA THR A 66 30.26 13.96 -24.27
C THR A 66 29.20 14.34 -25.28
N ALA A 67 28.76 15.60 -25.27
CA ALA A 67 27.85 16.12 -26.27
C ALA A 67 28.48 15.94 -27.66
N THR A 68 27.97 15.02 -28.45
CA THR A 68 28.24 15.00 -29.89
C THR A 68 27.45 16.14 -30.49
N GLU A 69 28.11 17.28 -30.66
CA GLU A 69 27.55 18.41 -31.38
C GLU A 69 27.26 17.97 -32.82
N ASN A 70 26.01 18.16 -33.26
CA ASN A 70 25.60 17.81 -34.61
C ASN A 70 26.14 18.89 -35.56
N ARG A 71 27.40 18.76 -36.00
CA ARG A 71 27.99 19.67 -36.96
C ARG A 71 27.39 19.40 -38.34
N GLU A 72 26.86 20.43 -38.99
CA GLU A 72 26.39 20.36 -40.38
C GLU A 72 27.57 19.99 -41.31
N PRO A 73 27.33 19.20 -42.38
CA PRO A 73 28.37 18.90 -43.36
C PRO A 73 28.96 20.20 -43.92
N GLN A 74 30.30 20.29 -44.00
CA GLN A 74 30.93 21.39 -44.71
C GLN A 74 30.63 21.24 -46.20
N ASP A 75 29.98 22.24 -46.79
CA ASP A 75 29.94 22.40 -48.23
C ASP A 75 31.38 22.64 -48.71
N ASP A 76 31.99 21.62 -49.31
CA ASP A 76 33.21 21.77 -50.10
C ASP A 76 32.84 22.57 -51.35
N ASP A 77 33.00 23.88 -51.29
CA ASP A 77 32.79 24.80 -52.40
C ASP A 77 33.89 24.56 -53.47
N PRO A 78 33.57 24.01 -54.66
CA PRO A 78 34.58 23.73 -55.67
C PRO A 78 34.76 24.99 -56.53
N GLU A 79 35.44 26.00 -56.00
CA GLU A 79 35.92 27.12 -56.82
C GLU A 79 37.41 27.32 -56.61
N LYS A 80 38.22 26.62 -57.41
CA LYS A 80 39.46 27.13 -58.03
C LYS A 80 39.87 26.25 -59.22
N ASP A 81 39.51 26.68 -60.41
CA ASP A 81 40.42 26.80 -61.57
C ASP A 81 39.89 27.88 -62.52
#